data_AF-A0A7S3BK96-F1
#
_entry.id   AF-A0A7S3BK96-F1
#
_cell.length_a   1.000
_cell.length_b   1.000
_cell.length_c   1.000
_cell.angle_alpha   90.00
_cell.angle_beta   90.00
_cell.angle_gamma   90.00
#
_symmetry.space_group_name_H-M   'P 1'
#
loop_
_entity.id
_entity.type
_entity.pdbx_description
1 polymer ?
#
loop_
_entity_poly.entity_id
_entity_poly.type
_entity_poly.pdbx_seq_one_letter_code
_entity_poly.pdbx_strand_id
1 'polypeptide(L)'
;MTSRRYHDTRCQLIKQTYASVLPPTHYIFYSDADDPTLPAVRVGETIFPRAMPAKDQYMHAQLRWPEALRHAQRSSLALGTRWTMIVDDDTYVIPQNVLRVLRGYDPASPTVLLGQACPPIAGLPRICGGAGWVISTALHAALVAVLPRCTARSGAFSESHSDAFLSVCMHDLLQVDISDRAEFNSAEPAYYESAKGQLDRPRGYGAPATFHYIKSYEQWMTLHHLSSWAAQVGGHAGGMGRGIRNASW
;
A
#
# COMPACT_ATOMS: atom_id res chain seq x y z
N MET A 1 7.63 2.50 -2.51
CA MET A 1 8.38 3.10 -3.64
C MET A 1 8.86 4.47 -3.20
N THR A 2 10.07 4.88 -3.56
CA THR A 2 10.64 6.20 -3.17
C THR A 2 11.60 6.76 -4.22
N SER A 3 12.26 7.87 -3.93
CA SER A 3 13.38 8.44 -4.70
C SER A 3 14.43 9.00 -3.76
N ARG A 4 15.66 9.20 -4.26
CA ARG A 4 16.81 9.76 -3.53
C ARG A 4 16.47 11.01 -2.74
N ARG A 5 15.61 11.87 -3.30
CA ARG A 5 15.22 13.14 -2.69
C ARG A 5 14.51 12.99 -1.34
N TYR A 6 13.96 11.80 -1.05
CA TYR A 6 13.20 11.53 0.17
C TYR A 6 13.94 10.62 1.16
N HIS A 7 15.18 10.23 0.85
CA HIS A 7 15.97 9.37 1.73
C HIS A 7 16.19 9.99 3.11
N ASP A 8 16.50 11.28 3.17
CA ASP A 8 16.78 12.00 4.42
C ASP A 8 15.52 12.53 5.12
N THR A 9 14.34 12.33 4.53
CA THR A 9 13.06 12.82 5.06
C THR A 9 12.08 11.66 5.28
N ARG A 10 11.25 11.34 4.29
CA ARG A 10 10.18 10.34 4.39
C ARG A 10 10.72 8.94 4.73
N CYS A 11 11.83 8.53 4.12
CA CYS A 11 12.41 7.21 4.40
C CYS A 11 12.94 7.09 5.82
N GLN A 12 13.60 8.13 6.36
CA GLN A 12 14.00 8.14 7.76
C GLN A 12 12.79 8.09 8.69
N LEU A 13 11.73 8.85 8.37
CA LEU A 13 10.50 8.83 9.14
C LEU A 13 9.86 7.43 9.14
N ILE A 14 9.78 6.76 7.99
CA ILE A 14 9.30 5.36 7.92
C ILE A 14 10.16 4.45 8.80
N LYS A 15 11.50 4.54 8.67
CA LYS A 15 12.47 3.75 9.45
C LYS A 15 12.31 3.95 10.96
N GLN A 16 12.05 5.18 11.39
CA GLN A 16 11.86 5.54 12.80
C GLN A 16 10.46 5.21 13.33
N THR A 17 9.50 4.91 12.45
CA THR A 17 8.09 4.69 12.81
C THR A 17 7.67 3.26 12.54
N TYR A 18 6.77 3.00 11.58
CA TYR A 18 6.17 1.67 11.42
C TYR A 18 7.17 0.60 10.96
N ALA A 19 8.27 0.97 10.32
CA ALA A 19 9.30 -0.01 9.96
C ALA A 19 10.16 -0.42 11.17
N SER A 20 10.19 0.37 12.24
CA SER A 20 10.94 0.05 13.47
C SER A 20 10.41 -1.20 14.20
N VAL A 21 9.14 -1.56 13.96
CA VAL A 21 8.51 -2.76 14.52
C VAL A 21 8.51 -3.95 13.55
N LEU A 22 9.12 -3.78 12.37
CA LEU A 22 9.31 -4.86 11.40
C LEU A 22 10.73 -5.44 11.55
N PRO A 23 10.96 -6.72 11.23
CA PRO A 23 12.31 -7.21 11.06
C PRO A 23 13.05 -6.38 10.01
N PRO A 24 14.35 -6.06 10.19
CA PRO A 24 15.12 -5.25 9.23
C PRO A 24 15.17 -5.82 7.80
N THR A 25 14.90 -7.12 7.64
CA THR A 25 14.86 -7.81 6.34
C THR A 25 13.50 -7.72 5.65
N HIS A 26 12.45 -7.23 6.33
CA HIS A 26 11.06 -7.29 5.85
C HIS A 26 10.55 -5.96 5.26
N TYR A 27 11.40 -4.95 5.11
CA TYR A 27 11.07 -3.73 4.40
C TYR A 27 12.25 -3.29 3.51
N ILE A 28 11.93 -2.82 2.31
CA ILE A 28 12.89 -2.45 1.28
C ILE A 28 12.42 -1.14 0.64
N PHE A 29 13.34 -0.18 0.49
CA PHE A 29 13.08 1.05 -0.25
C PHE A 29 13.54 0.89 -1.70
N TYR A 30 12.59 0.71 -2.62
CA TYR A 30 12.90 0.77 -4.05
C TYR A 30 13.05 2.21 -4.50
N SER A 31 14.26 2.60 -4.92
CA SER A 31 14.65 3.99 -5.18
C SER A 31 15.42 4.14 -6.50
N ASP A 32 15.66 5.37 -6.94
CA ASP A 32 16.57 5.71 -8.05
C ASP A 32 18.02 5.92 -7.58
N ALA A 33 18.30 5.74 -6.29
CA ALA A 33 19.64 5.74 -5.74
C ALA A 33 19.85 4.70 -4.65
N ASP A 34 21.09 4.22 -4.54
CA ASP A 34 21.54 3.48 -3.38
C ASP A 34 21.68 4.41 -2.17
N ASP A 35 21.57 3.82 -0.98
CA ASP A 35 21.79 4.52 0.27
C ASP A 35 22.31 3.54 1.32
N PRO A 36 23.55 3.70 1.83
CA PRO A 36 24.10 2.79 2.82
C PRO A 36 23.41 2.88 4.19
N THR A 37 22.59 3.90 4.44
CA THR A 37 21.89 4.11 5.72
C THR A 37 20.46 3.54 5.73
N LEU A 38 19.96 3.12 4.57
CA LEU A 38 18.63 2.57 4.36
C LEU A 38 18.74 1.19 3.69
N PRO A 39 17.77 0.27 3.86
CA PRO A 39 17.68 -0.91 3.02
C PRO A 39 17.13 -0.52 1.63
N ALA A 40 17.86 0.36 0.93
CA ALA A 40 17.50 0.87 -0.37
C ALA A 40 18.05 -0.03 -1.48
N VAL A 41 17.19 -0.38 -2.42
CA VAL A 41 17.56 -1.09 -3.65
C VAL A 41 17.31 -0.15 -4.81
N ARG A 42 18.38 0.18 -5.53
CA ARG A 42 18.27 0.96 -6.76
C ARG A 42 17.53 0.14 -7.82
N VAL A 43 16.56 0.78 -8.47
CA VAL A 43 15.77 0.24 -9.57
C VAL A 43 15.57 1.31 -10.66
N GLY A 44 15.45 0.90 -11.92
CA GLY A 44 15.18 1.76 -13.07
C GLY A 44 16.41 2.18 -13.89
N GLU A 45 17.61 1.68 -13.59
CA GLU A 45 18.84 2.05 -14.33
C GLU A 45 18.78 1.69 -15.82
N THR A 46 18.15 0.57 -16.17
CA THR A 46 18.07 0.11 -17.56
C THR A 46 17.03 0.86 -18.40
N ILE A 47 16.25 1.77 -17.78
CA ILE A 47 15.11 2.44 -18.42
C ILE A 47 15.39 3.94 -18.61
N PHE A 48 16.36 4.54 -17.91
CA PHE A 48 16.52 6.01 -17.87
C PHE A 48 17.95 6.52 -18.05
N PRO A 49 18.19 7.47 -18.98
CA PRO A 49 19.39 8.30 -19.01
C PRO A 49 19.47 9.22 -17.78
N ARG A 50 20.70 9.50 -17.34
CA ARG A 50 21.06 10.18 -16.07
C ARG A 50 20.57 11.65 -15.92
N ALA A 51 20.04 12.27 -16.98
CA ALA A 51 19.64 13.68 -16.98
C ALA A 51 18.26 13.85 -17.62
N MET A 52 17.22 13.99 -16.78
CA MET A 52 15.88 14.36 -17.24
C MET A 52 15.26 15.44 -16.33
N PRO A 53 14.40 16.33 -16.89
CA PRO A 53 13.68 17.36 -16.15
C PRO A 53 12.86 16.83 -14.97
N ALA A 54 12.72 17.62 -13.90
CA ALA A 54 12.09 17.20 -12.64
C ALA A 54 10.62 16.76 -12.75
N LYS A 55 9.85 17.33 -13.69
CA LYS A 55 8.47 16.90 -13.95
C LYS A 55 8.43 15.47 -14.52
N ASP A 56 9.39 15.16 -15.40
CA ASP A 56 9.52 13.85 -16.04
C ASP A 56 10.00 12.81 -15.00
N GLN A 57 10.80 13.21 -14.02
CA GLN A 57 11.27 12.32 -12.93
C GLN A 57 10.12 11.66 -12.14
N TYR A 58 9.03 12.39 -11.87
CA TYR A 58 7.86 11.84 -11.16
C TYR A 58 7.13 10.82 -12.04
N MET A 59 7.00 11.11 -13.32
CA MET A 59 6.35 10.24 -14.29
C MET A 59 7.17 8.96 -14.54
N HIS A 60 8.49 9.07 -14.47
CA HIS A 60 9.43 7.98 -14.60
C HIS A 60 9.61 7.12 -13.35
N ALA A 61 9.28 7.65 -12.16
CA ALA A 61 9.26 6.87 -10.93
C ALA A 61 8.38 5.61 -11.06
N GLN A 62 7.30 5.72 -11.85
CA GLN A 62 6.35 4.64 -12.08
C GLN A 62 6.88 3.50 -12.98
N LEU A 63 7.98 3.68 -13.72
CA LEU A 63 8.53 2.59 -14.55
C LEU A 63 9.46 1.66 -13.78
N ARG A 64 9.73 1.98 -12.51
CA ARG A 64 10.55 1.14 -11.62
C ARG A 64 9.79 -0.08 -11.09
N TRP A 65 8.45 -0.07 -11.19
CA TRP A 65 7.58 -1.12 -10.66
C TRP A 65 7.90 -2.53 -11.17
N PRO A 66 8.11 -2.79 -12.48
CA PRO A 66 8.42 -4.14 -12.94
C PRO A 66 9.71 -4.72 -12.33
N GLU A 67 10.73 -3.88 -12.16
CA GLU A 67 11.99 -4.31 -11.53
C GLU A 67 11.81 -4.49 -10.01
N ALA A 68 11.14 -3.56 -9.35
CA ALA A 68 10.81 -3.65 -7.93
C ALA A 68 9.97 -4.90 -7.60
N LEU A 69 8.97 -5.25 -8.42
CA LEU A 69 8.15 -6.44 -8.25
C LEU A 69 8.96 -7.73 -8.43
N ARG A 70 9.84 -7.80 -9.44
CA ARG A 70 10.76 -8.94 -9.59
C ARG A 70 11.68 -9.09 -8.40
N HIS A 71 12.26 -8.00 -7.90
CA HIS A 71 13.11 -8.03 -6.72
C HIS A 71 12.33 -8.46 -5.48
N ALA A 72 11.16 -7.85 -5.24
CA ALA A 72 10.31 -8.15 -4.10
C ALA A 72 9.87 -9.63 -4.09
N GLN A 73 9.57 -10.21 -5.24
CA GLN A 73 9.22 -11.62 -5.36
C GLN A 73 10.39 -12.53 -4.97
N ARG A 74 11.61 -12.24 -5.44
CA ARG A 74 12.82 -12.98 -5.05
C ARG A 74 13.10 -12.85 -3.55
N SER A 75 13.01 -11.64 -3.00
CA SER A 75 13.17 -11.40 -1.56
C SER A 75 12.11 -12.15 -0.74
N SER A 76 10.85 -12.12 -1.19
CA SER A 76 9.76 -12.85 -0.55
C SER A 76 10.01 -14.36 -0.49
N LEU A 77 10.47 -14.94 -1.60
CA LEU A 77 10.83 -16.37 -1.66
C LEU A 77 12.02 -16.69 -0.74
N ALA A 78 13.08 -15.88 -0.75
CA ALA A 78 14.26 -16.09 0.07
C ALA A 78 13.96 -16.01 1.57
N LEU A 79 13.02 -15.16 1.97
CA LEU A 79 12.58 -14.98 3.36
C LEU A 79 11.44 -15.92 3.77
N GLY A 80 10.84 -16.66 2.83
CA GLY A 80 9.66 -17.48 3.09
C GLY A 80 8.42 -16.66 3.50
N THR A 81 8.31 -15.41 3.05
CA THR A 81 7.16 -14.56 3.39
C THR A 81 5.90 -14.99 2.65
N ARG A 82 4.75 -14.85 3.31
CA ARG A 82 3.43 -15.27 2.80
C ARG A 82 2.67 -14.18 2.03
N TRP A 83 3.13 -12.93 2.18
CA TRP A 83 2.45 -11.75 1.67
C TRP A 83 3.49 -10.75 1.20
N THR A 84 3.17 -10.01 0.14
CA THR A 84 3.95 -8.85 -0.27
C THR A 84 3.04 -7.63 -0.25
N MET A 85 3.43 -6.62 0.53
CA MET A 85 2.75 -5.33 0.59
C MET A 85 3.58 -4.30 -0.16
N ILE A 86 2.94 -3.52 -1.03
CA ILE A 86 3.59 -2.38 -1.67
C ILE A 86 2.87 -1.09 -1.26
N VAL A 87 3.66 -0.08 -0.94
CA VAL A 87 3.22 1.24 -0.46
C VAL A 87 4.12 2.33 -1.03
N ASP A 88 3.64 3.58 -1.05
CA ASP A 88 4.44 4.76 -1.35
C ASP A 88 5.20 5.24 -0.10
N ASP A 89 6.20 6.10 -0.29
CA ASP A 89 7.03 6.62 0.81
C ASP A 89 6.32 7.66 1.69
N ASP A 90 5.11 8.06 1.33
CA ASP A 90 4.20 8.85 2.14
C ASP A 90 2.96 8.06 2.60
N THR A 91 3.00 6.72 2.53
CA THR A 91 1.96 5.88 3.14
C THR A 91 2.34 5.50 4.58
N TYR A 92 1.42 5.73 5.53
CA TYR A 92 1.49 5.13 6.86
C TYR A 92 0.96 3.70 6.85
N VAL A 93 1.64 2.80 7.55
CA VAL A 93 1.19 1.41 7.72
C VAL A 93 1.03 1.13 9.20
N ILE A 94 -0.03 0.41 9.56
CA ILE A 94 -0.26 -0.14 10.90
C ILE A 94 -0.13 -1.66 10.79
N PRO A 95 1.08 -2.23 11.00
CA PRO A 95 1.37 -3.63 10.67
C PRO A 95 0.42 -4.64 11.34
N GLN A 96 0.00 -4.38 12.57
CA GLN A 96 -0.92 -5.24 13.32
C GLN A 96 -2.32 -5.30 12.68
N ASN A 97 -2.78 -4.17 12.13
CA ASN A 97 -4.08 -4.11 11.45
C ASN A 97 -3.99 -4.79 10.07
N VAL A 98 -2.89 -4.61 9.34
CA VAL A 98 -2.60 -5.38 8.11
C VAL A 98 -2.65 -6.88 8.42
N LEU A 99 -1.93 -7.36 9.44
CA LEU A 99 -1.92 -8.77 9.83
C LEU A 99 -3.31 -9.28 10.23
N ARG A 100 -4.15 -8.45 10.88
CA ARG A 100 -5.53 -8.83 11.22
C ARG A 100 -6.36 -9.05 9.97
N VAL A 101 -6.26 -8.17 8.97
CA VAL A 101 -6.96 -8.35 7.68
C VAL A 101 -6.48 -9.63 7.00
N LEU A 102 -5.17 -9.87 6.95
CA LEU A 102 -4.57 -11.02 6.25
C LEU A 102 -4.91 -12.39 6.86
N ARG A 103 -5.32 -12.46 8.13
CA ARG A 103 -5.77 -13.72 8.76
C ARG A 103 -7.01 -14.32 8.09
N GLY A 104 -7.80 -13.52 7.37
CA GLY A 104 -8.98 -13.98 6.65
C GLY A 104 -8.71 -14.60 5.28
N TYR A 105 -7.45 -14.65 4.82
CA TYR A 105 -7.10 -15.03 3.46
C TYR A 105 -6.03 -16.13 3.43
N ASP A 106 -6.08 -16.96 2.39
CA ASP A 106 -5.08 -17.98 2.13
C ASP A 106 -3.90 -17.40 1.31
N PRO A 107 -2.67 -17.36 1.86
CA PRO A 107 -1.50 -16.88 1.12
C PRO A 107 -1.04 -17.80 -0.03
N ALA A 108 -1.56 -19.02 -0.13
CA ALA A 108 -1.33 -19.90 -1.27
C ALA A 108 -2.35 -19.65 -2.41
N SER A 109 -3.42 -18.89 -2.16
CA SER A 109 -4.42 -18.59 -3.18
C SER A 109 -3.82 -17.65 -4.24
N PRO A 110 -4.00 -17.95 -5.55
CA PRO A 110 -3.50 -17.10 -6.63
C PRO A 110 -4.39 -15.87 -6.91
N THR A 111 -5.41 -15.59 -6.09
CA THR A 111 -6.39 -14.52 -6.37
C THR A 111 -6.47 -13.43 -5.31
N VAL A 112 -5.62 -13.46 -4.28
CA VAL A 112 -5.70 -12.50 -3.18
C VAL A 112 -4.96 -11.21 -3.55
N LEU A 113 -5.72 -10.19 -3.95
CA LEU A 113 -5.29 -8.79 -4.11
C LEU A 113 -6.15 -7.90 -3.20
N LEU A 114 -5.54 -7.35 -2.15
CA LEU A 114 -6.21 -6.49 -1.17
C LEU A 114 -5.75 -5.05 -1.30
N GLY A 115 -6.67 -4.10 -1.23
CA GLY A 115 -6.36 -2.67 -1.16
C GLY A 115 -7.63 -1.84 -1.29
N GLN A 116 -7.47 -0.59 -1.72
CA GLN A 116 -8.62 0.27 -2.03
C GLN A 116 -8.91 0.27 -3.52
N ALA A 117 -10.17 0.07 -3.91
CA ALA A 117 -10.60 0.34 -5.27
C ALA A 117 -10.69 1.84 -5.55
N CYS A 118 -10.16 2.26 -6.70
CA CYS A 118 -10.24 3.60 -7.25
C CYS A 118 -11.18 3.63 -8.45
N PRO A 119 -11.69 4.81 -8.88
CA PRO A 119 -12.42 4.92 -10.13
C PRO A 119 -11.66 4.24 -11.28
N PRO A 120 -12.33 3.47 -12.16
CA PRO A 120 -11.69 2.74 -13.24
C PRO A 120 -10.80 3.62 -14.11
N ILE A 121 -9.83 2.99 -14.77
CA ILE A 121 -8.97 3.64 -15.74
C ILE A 121 -9.05 2.96 -17.08
N ALA A 122 -9.37 3.71 -18.13
CA ALA A 122 -9.57 3.16 -19.47
C ALA A 122 -10.56 1.96 -19.50
N GLY A 123 -11.58 2.00 -18.62
CA GLY A 123 -12.57 0.92 -18.48
C GLY A 123 -12.11 -0.27 -17.61
N LEU A 124 -10.88 -0.28 -17.12
CA LEU A 124 -10.33 -1.36 -16.29
C LEU A 124 -10.44 -1.04 -14.78
N PRO A 125 -10.72 -2.04 -13.92
CA PRO A 125 -10.67 -1.88 -12.47
C PRO A 125 -9.30 -1.36 -12.01
N ARG A 126 -9.28 -0.36 -11.13
CA ARG A 126 -8.03 0.27 -10.66
C ARG A 126 -7.91 0.16 -9.14
N ILE A 127 -6.73 -0.22 -8.66
CA ILE A 127 -6.38 -0.14 -7.24
C ILE A 127 -5.72 1.21 -6.96
N CYS A 128 -6.00 1.83 -5.82
CA CYS A 128 -5.38 3.10 -5.46
C CYS A 128 -3.95 2.85 -4.94
N GLY A 129 -2.92 3.20 -5.74
CA GLY A 129 -1.52 3.00 -5.35
C GLY A 129 -1.17 3.62 -3.97
N GLY A 130 -1.58 4.86 -3.73
CA GLY A 130 -1.30 5.58 -2.47
C GLY A 130 -1.96 4.99 -1.22
N ALA A 131 -3.00 4.16 -1.36
CA ALA A 131 -3.56 3.40 -0.23
C ALA A 131 -2.63 2.25 0.21
N GLY A 132 -1.69 1.86 -0.64
CA GLY A 132 -0.99 0.59 -0.53
C GLY A 132 -1.89 -0.59 -0.88
N TRP A 133 -1.25 -1.71 -1.17
CA TRP A 133 -1.93 -2.95 -1.50
C TRP A 133 -1.11 -4.18 -1.12
N VAL A 134 -1.79 -5.30 -0.92
CA VAL A 134 -1.17 -6.58 -0.52
C VAL A 134 -1.58 -7.67 -1.49
N ILE A 135 -0.62 -8.50 -1.88
CA ILE A 135 -0.85 -9.71 -2.65
C ILE A 135 -0.31 -10.95 -1.94
N SER A 136 -0.95 -12.09 -2.17
CA SER A 136 -0.42 -13.40 -1.76
C SER A 136 0.87 -13.74 -2.50
N THR A 137 1.68 -14.62 -1.90
CA THR A 137 2.91 -15.10 -2.55
C THR A 137 2.62 -15.81 -3.88
N ALA A 138 1.52 -16.56 -3.96
CA ALA A 138 1.11 -17.22 -5.21
C ALA A 138 0.73 -16.21 -6.31
N LEU A 139 -0.06 -15.18 -5.99
CA LEU A 139 -0.40 -14.13 -6.95
C LEU A 139 0.85 -13.31 -7.34
N HIS A 140 1.78 -13.07 -6.42
CA HIS A 140 3.02 -12.36 -6.75
C HIS A 140 3.87 -13.11 -7.78
N ALA A 141 3.97 -14.43 -7.65
CA ALA A 141 4.65 -15.26 -8.65
C ALA A 141 3.97 -15.17 -10.03
N ALA A 142 2.63 -15.26 -10.06
CA ALA A 142 1.84 -15.13 -11.29
C ALA A 142 2.00 -13.74 -11.93
N LEU A 143 1.95 -12.67 -11.13
CA LEU A 143 2.19 -11.30 -11.56
C LEU A 143 3.55 -11.16 -12.24
N VAL A 144 4.62 -11.60 -11.59
CA VAL A 144 5.99 -11.52 -12.14
C VAL A 144 6.10 -12.25 -13.49
N ALA A 145 5.45 -13.41 -13.64
CA ALA A 145 5.44 -14.17 -14.89
C ALA A 145 4.76 -13.43 -16.05
N VAL A 146 3.73 -12.62 -15.77
CA VAL A 146 3.01 -11.86 -16.80
C VAL A 146 3.52 -10.44 -17.03
N LEU A 147 4.39 -9.89 -16.18
CA LEU A 147 4.91 -8.51 -16.28
C LEU A 147 5.36 -8.13 -17.71
N PRO A 148 6.15 -8.94 -18.46
CA PRO A 148 6.56 -8.57 -19.82
C PRO A 148 5.39 -8.37 -20.79
N ARG A 149 4.33 -9.16 -20.63
CA ARG A 149 3.11 -9.09 -21.46
C ARG A 149 2.27 -7.87 -21.09
N CYS A 150 2.19 -7.54 -19.80
CA CYS A 150 1.51 -6.33 -19.35
C CYS A 150 2.20 -5.08 -19.93
N THR A 151 3.54 -5.03 -19.84
CA THR A 151 4.34 -3.90 -20.33
C THR A 151 4.17 -3.69 -21.83
N ALA A 152 4.10 -4.77 -22.60
CA ALA A 152 3.86 -4.69 -24.03
C ALA A 152 2.43 -4.22 -24.38
N ARG A 153 1.43 -4.60 -23.58
CA ARG A 153 0.01 -4.25 -23.80
C ARG A 153 -0.36 -2.84 -23.34
N SER A 154 0.31 -2.29 -22.35
CA SER A 154 0.01 -0.96 -21.81
C SER A 154 0.36 0.21 -22.75
N GLY A 155 0.90 -0.07 -23.95
CA GLY A 155 1.43 0.95 -24.86
C GLY A 155 2.72 1.58 -24.32
N ALA A 156 3.39 2.40 -25.13
CA ALA A 156 4.50 3.22 -24.64
C ALA A 156 3.96 4.06 -23.48
N PHE A 157 4.55 3.88 -22.30
CA PHE A 157 4.14 4.48 -21.04
C PHE A 157 3.96 6.01 -21.17
N SER A 158 2.76 6.47 -21.51
CA SER A 158 2.39 7.85 -21.25
C SER A 158 2.13 7.93 -19.76
N GLU A 159 3.21 8.23 -19.03
CA GLU A 159 3.20 9.12 -17.89
C GLU A 159 1.84 9.23 -17.19
N SER A 160 1.48 8.28 -16.31
CA SER A 160 0.60 8.49 -15.13
C SER A 160 0.09 7.23 -14.42
N HIS A 161 0.28 5.99 -14.90
CA HIS A 161 -0.51 4.90 -14.31
C HIS A 161 0.23 3.55 -14.16
N SER A 162 1.19 3.46 -13.23
CA SER A 162 1.60 2.17 -12.64
C SER A 162 0.38 1.34 -12.20
N ASP A 163 -0.64 2.03 -11.67
CA ASP A 163 -1.93 1.43 -11.32
C ASP A 163 -2.68 0.88 -12.56
N ALA A 164 -2.62 1.52 -13.74
CA ALA A 164 -3.26 0.99 -14.96
C ALA A 164 -2.46 -0.19 -15.54
N PHE A 165 -1.14 -0.12 -15.50
CA PHE A 165 -0.28 -1.25 -15.83
C PHE A 165 -0.64 -2.47 -14.96
N LEU A 166 -0.81 -2.23 -13.65
CA LEU A 166 -1.23 -3.25 -12.70
C LEU A 166 -2.65 -3.74 -13.01
N SER A 167 -3.58 -2.85 -13.40
CA SER A 167 -4.92 -3.22 -13.87
C SER A 167 -4.89 -4.18 -15.05
N VAL A 168 -4.07 -3.92 -16.06
CA VAL A 168 -3.90 -4.85 -17.21
C VAL A 168 -3.34 -6.19 -16.76
N CYS A 169 -2.34 -6.20 -15.86
CA CYS A 169 -1.81 -7.46 -15.34
C CYS A 169 -2.88 -8.25 -14.58
N MET A 170 -3.51 -7.62 -13.60
CA MET A 170 -4.39 -8.29 -12.65
C MET A 170 -5.71 -8.68 -13.32
N HIS A 171 -6.38 -7.74 -13.97
CA HIS A 171 -7.68 -7.98 -14.57
C HIS A 171 -7.56 -8.75 -15.89
N ASP A 172 -6.89 -8.19 -16.90
CA ASP A 172 -6.94 -8.77 -18.26
C ASP A 172 -6.18 -10.09 -18.38
N LEU A 173 -4.99 -10.18 -17.76
CA LEU A 173 -4.11 -11.34 -17.94
C LEU A 173 -4.29 -12.40 -16.86
N LEU A 174 -4.54 -12.01 -15.61
CA LEU A 174 -4.65 -12.93 -14.47
C LEU A 174 -6.10 -13.18 -14.03
N GLN A 175 -7.07 -12.38 -14.51
CA GLN A 175 -8.49 -12.49 -14.14
C GLN A 175 -8.68 -12.42 -12.61
N VAL A 176 -7.94 -11.52 -11.96
CA VAL A 176 -7.98 -11.24 -10.52
C VAL A 176 -8.69 -9.92 -10.27
N ASP A 177 -9.74 -9.98 -9.46
CA ASP A 177 -10.45 -8.81 -8.99
C ASP A 177 -9.79 -8.18 -7.77
N ILE A 178 -9.96 -6.87 -7.63
CA ILE A 178 -9.53 -6.13 -6.44
C ILE A 178 -10.51 -6.45 -5.32
N SER A 179 -10.00 -7.02 -4.23
CA SER A 179 -10.74 -7.07 -2.97
C SER A 179 -10.69 -5.68 -2.32
N ASP A 180 -11.75 -4.91 -2.53
CA ASP A 180 -11.87 -3.55 -1.99
C ASP A 180 -12.08 -3.57 -0.45
N ARG A 181 -11.09 -3.05 0.28
CA ARG A 181 -10.96 -3.12 1.73
C ARG A 181 -11.07 -1.74 2.36
N ALA A 182 -12.00 -1.61 3.31
CA ALA A 182 -12.22 -0.38 4.08
C ALA A 182 -11.01 -0.01 4.98
N GLU A 183 -10.11 -0.95 5.21
CA GLU A 183 -8.91 -0.75 6.03
C GLU A 183 -7.77 -0.06 5.25
N PHE A 184 -7.79 -0.04 3.92
CA PHE A 184 -6.75 0.57 3.10
C PHE A 184 -7.19 1.93 2.60
N ASN A 185 -6.45 3.01 2.87
CA ASN A 185 -6.93 4.38 2.66
C ASN A 185 -5.95 5.25 1.84
N SER A 186 -6.41 5.77 0.71
CA SER A 186 -5.64 6.58 -0.25
C SER A 186 -5.63 8.08 0.04
N ALA A 187 -6.35 8.52 1.08
CA ALA A 187 -6.37 9.89 1.54
C ALA A 187 -5.78 10.00 2.96
N GLU A 188 -5.56 11.23 3.39
CA GLU A 188 -5.18 11.52 4.77
C GLU A 188 -6.37 11.29 5.72
N PRO A 189 -6.15 11.04 7.01
CA PRO A 189 -7.23 10.75 7.96
C PRO A 189 -8.30 11.82 8.03
N ALA A 190 -7.90 13.10 7.97
CA ALA A 190 -8.82 14.23 8.04
C ALA A 190 -9.87 14.22 6.92
N TYR A 191 -9.56 13.64 5.76
CA TYR A 191 -10.54 13.45 4.68
C TYR A 191 -11.69 12.51 5.10
N TYR A 192 -11.40 11.56 5.98
CA TYR A 192 -12.36 10.58 6.44
C TYR A 192 -13.02 11.01 7.76
N GLU A 193 -12.55 12.06 8.44
CA GLU A 193 -13.16 12.63 9.64
C GLU A 193 -14.30 13.60 9.29
N SER A 194 -15.55 13.28 9.64
CA SER A 194 -16.63 14.29 9.60
C SER A 194 -16.89 14.91 10.98
N ALA A 195 -17.50 16.11 10.98
CA ALA A 195 -17.85 16.90 12.16
C ALA A 195 -18.78 16.20 13.19
N LYS A 196 -19.30 15.00 12.90
CA LYS A 196 -20.11 14.18 13.82
C LYS A 196 -19.40 12.91 14.31
N GLY A 197 -18.10 12.75 14.02
CA GLY A 197 -17.36 11.52 14.31
C GLY A 197 -17.82 10.31 13.47
N GLN A 198 -18.69 10.53 12.48
CA GLN A 198 -19.11 9.53 11.50
C GLN A 198 -18.30 9.72 10.23
N LEU A 199 -17.77 8.64 9.68
CA LEU A 199 -16.64 8.71 8.78
C LEU A 199 -17.05 8.24 7.39
N ASP A 200 -16.67 8.97 6.35
CA ASP A 200 -17.29 8.98 5.00
C ASP A 200 -17.01 7.73 4.13
N ARG A 201 -16.70 6.59 4.75
CA ARG A 201 -16.70 5.29 4.06
C ARG A 201 -18.03 4.57 4.32
N PRO A 202 -18.78 4.19 3.27
CA PRO A 202 -20.09 3.52 3.39
C PRO A 202 -20.10 2.23 4.22
N ARG A 203 -18.93 1.62 4.50
CA ARG A 203 -18.79 0.38 5.28
C ARG A 203 -18.28 0.58 6.72
N GLY A 204 -18.13 1.83 7.17
CA GLY A 204 -17.61 2.19 8.50
C GLY A 204 -16.08 2.05 8.61
N TYR A 205 -15.52 2.49 9.74
CA TYR A 205 -14.13 2.22 10.08
C TYR A 205 -14.00 0.82 10.63
N GLY A 206 -13.44 -0.09 9.83
CA GLY A 206 -12.56 -1.08 10.41
C GLY A 206 -11.34 -0.39 11.04
N ALA A 207 -10.56 -1.10 11.84
CA ALA A 207 -9.27 -0.58 12.28
C ALA A 207 -8.37 -0.35 11.03
N PRO A 208 -7.96 0.89 10.72
CA PRO A 208 -7.27 1.21 9.48
C PRO A 208 -5.93 0.46 9.40
N ALA A 209 -5.63 -0.11 8.24
CA ALA A 209 -4.36 -0.76 7.93
C ALA A 209 -3.36 0.23 7.35
N THR A 210 -3.84 1.21 6.56
CA THR A 210 -3.01 2.25 5.95
C THR A 210 -3.70 3.61 5.91
N PHE A 211 -2.89 4.65 5.76
CA PHE A 211 -3.30 6.01 5.38
C PHE A 211 -2.27 6.61 4.43
N HIS A 212 -2.68 7.56 3.60
CA HIS A 212 -1.79 8.25 2.68
C HIS A 212 -1.42 9.65 3.18
N TYR A 213 -0.30 10.18 2.67
CA TYR A 213 0.26 11.52 2.92
C TYR A 213 0.96 11.76 4.27
N ILE A 214 1.75 10.81 4.77
CA ILE A 214 2.82 11.12 5.74
C ILE A 214 3.94 11.90 5.05
N LYS A 215 4.10 13.17 5.41
CA LYS A 215 5.19 14.04 4.94
C LYS A 215 6.07 14.55 6.09
N SER A 216 5.63 14.46 7.34
CA SER A 216 6.38 14.91 8.53
C SER A 216 6.13 14.04 9.77
N TYR A 217 7.01 14.18 10.77
CA TYR A 217 6.85 13.53 12.09
C TYR A 217 5.57 13.97 12.81
N GLU A 218 5.18 15.23 12.68
CA GLU A 218 3.94 15.76 13.27
C GLU A 218 2.70 15.08 12.67
N GLN A 219 2.66 14.94 11.34
CA GLN A 219 1.58 14.21 10.68
C GLN A 219 1.55 12.74 11.12
N TRP A 220 2.71 12.13 11.31
CA TRP A 220 2.80 10.78 11.86
C TRP A 220 2.20 10.68 13.27
N MET A 221 2.53 11.62 14.18
CA MET A 221 1.96 11.64 15.53
C MET A 221 0.43 11.69 15.49
N THR A 222 -0.14 12.57 14.67
CA THR A 222 -1.59 12.67 14.47
C THR A 222 -2.18 11.34 13.99
N LEU A 223 -1.58 10.76 12.95
CA LEU A 223 -1.97 9.46 12.40
C LEU A 223 -1.91 8.32 13.42
N HIS A 224 -0.88 8.33 14.26
CA HIS A 224 -0.71 7.33 15.32
C HIS A 224 -1.83 7.43 16.35
N HIS A 225 -2.18 8.65 16.79
CA HIS A 225 -3.30 8.87 17.69
C HIS A 225 -4.62 8.37 17.10
N LEU A 226 -4.90 8.69 15.83
CA LEU A 226 -6.10 8.24 15.13
C LEU A 226 -6.16 6.72 14.99
N SER A 227 -5.03 6.07 14.72
CA SER A 227 -4.94 4.62 14.67
C SER A 227 -5.20 3.96 16.03
N SER A 228 -4.67 4.55 17.12
CA SER A 228 -4.87 4.07 18.48
C SER A 228 -6.33 4.22 18.93
N TRP A 229 -6.96 5.33 18.55
CA TRP A 229 -8.38 5.58 18.79
C TRP A 229 -9.27 4.58 18.04
N ALA A 230 -9.02 4.35 16.74
CA ALA A 230 -9.78 3.38 15.96
C ALA A 230 -9.63 1.94 16.50
N ALA A 231 -8.45 1.60 17.01
CA ALA A 231 -8.21 0.30 17.65
C ALA A 231 -9.00 0.13 18.97
N GLN A 232 -9.18 1.22 19.74
CA GLN A 232 -9.98 1.20 20.98
C GLN A 232 -11.48 1.06 20.68
N VAL A 233 -12.00 1.79 19.69
CA VAL A 233 -13.42 1.74 19.32
C VAL A 233 -13.80 0.40 18.69
N GLY A 234 -12.92 -0.20 17.88
CA GLY A 234 -13.13 -1.54 17.29
C GLY A 234 -13.09 -2.70 18.28
N GLY A 235 -12.61 -2.48 19.52
CA GLY A 235 -12.50 -3.48 20.57
C GLY A 235 -13.76 -3.70 21.42
N HIS A 236 -14.85 -2.96 21.17
CA HIS A 236 -16.08 -3.03 21.99
C HIS A 236 -17.29 -3.68 21.30
N ALA A 237 -17.11 -4.32 20.13
CA ALA A 237 -18.19 -5.06 19.45
C ALA A 237 -18.41 -6.49 19.99
N GLY A 238 -18.35 -6.68 21.31
CA GLY A 238 -18.42 -7.99 21.95
C GLY A 238 -18.84 -7.93 23.41
N GLY A 239 -20.04 -7.43 23.69
CA GLY A 239 -20.64 -7.59 25.01
C GLY A 239 -21.58 -6.47 25.43
N MET A 240 -22.81 -6.48 24.94
CA MET A 240 -23.94 -5.98 25.73
C MET A 240 -25.09 -6.98 25.62
N GLY A 241 -25.02 -7.98 26.49
CA GLY A 241 -26.20 -8.71 26.94
C GLY A 241 -27.02 -7.81 27.88
N ARG A 242 -28.30 -7.65 27.53
CA ARG A 242 -29.50 -7.55 28.37
C ARG A 242 -29.40 -6.88 29.77
N GLY A 243 -30.24 -5.86 29.93
CA GLY A 243 -30.87 -5.43 31.20
C GLY A 243 -30.09 -4.33 31.92
N ILE A 244 -30.66 -3.26 32.46
CA ILE A 244 -31.97 -3.11 33.12
C ILE A 244 -32.53 -1.68 32.89
N ARG A 245 -33.86 -1.63 33.01
CA ARG A 245 -34.89 -0.60 32.83
C ARG A 245 -34.78 0.68 33.69
N ASN A 246 -35.49 1.71 33.20
CA ASN A 246 -36.24 2.79 33.89
C ASN A 246 -35.44 3.79 34.75
N ALA A 247 -35.75 5.09 34.83
CA ALA A 247 -36.99 5.84 34.59
C ALA A 247 -36.70 7.35 34.35
N SER A 248 -37.70 8.06 33.81
CA SER A 248 -38.08 9.49 34.01
C SER A 248 -37.40 10.21 35.17
N TRP A 249 -36.93 11.46 35.06
CA TRP A 249 -37.57 12.69 34.53
C TRP A 249 -36.58 13.60 33.82
#